data_AF-A0A9N9NWG5-F1
#
_entry.id   AF-A0A9N9NWG5-F1
#
_cell.length_a   1.000
_cell.length_b   1.000
_cell.length_c   1.000
_cell.angle_alpha   90.00
_cell.angle_beta   90.00
_cell.angle_gamma   90.00
#
_symmetry.space_group_name_H-M   'P 1'
#
loop_
_entity.id
_entity.type
_entity.pdbx_description
1 polymer ?
#
loop_
_entity_poly.entity_id
_entity_poly.type
_entity_poly.pdbx_seq_one_letter_code
_entity_poly.pdbx_strand_id
1 'polypeptide(L)'
;VILAYPFLVTYPRSYIGRAFEFSRVFTYKWTVNWKFFDEETFLDTGFANVLLIGHGFVLVTFLFRRWCRKDGGVLPLLFRGFFWKREDIFRQSKAVTAD
;
A
#
# COMPACT_ATOMS: atom_id res chain seq x y z
N VAL A 1 2.08 -1.71 16.32
CA VAL A 1 1.78 -0.27 16.13
C VAL A 1 2.20 0.57 17.33
N ILE A 2 1.88 0.17 18.57
CA ILE A 2 2.22 0.94 19.79
C ILE A 2 3.73 1.23 19.92
N LEU A 3 4.59 0.25 19.62
CA LEU A 3 6.06 0.41 19.70
C LEU A 3 6.63 1.44 18.70
N ALA A 4 6.02 1.56 17.51
CA ALA A 4 6.48 2.49 16.48
C ALA A 4 5.90 3.90 16.65
N TYR A 5 4.80 4.05 17.40
CA TYR A 5 4.09 5.31 17.58
C TYR A 5 4.99 6.49 17.99
N PRO A 6 5.83 6.40 19.06
CA PRO A 6 6.67 7.53 19.45
C PRO A 6 7.65 7.95 18.33
N PHE A 7 8.16 6.99 17.54
CA PHE A 7 9.01 7.29 16.40
C PHE A 7 8.25 7.90 15.22
N LEU A 8 7.08 7.36 14.88
CA LEU A 8 6.27 7.80 13.74
C LEU A 8 5.75 9.23 13.90
N VAL A 9 5.35 9.60 15.12
CA VAL A 9 4.87 10.96 15.42
C VAL A 9 6.03 11.96 15.47
N THR A 10 7.19 11.55 15.99
CA THR A 10 8.36 12.43 16.13
C THR A 10 9.12 12.61 14.81
N TYR A 11 9.20 11.56 13.98
CA TYR A 11 10.01 11.53 12.76
C TYR A 11 9.24 11.04 11.51
N PRO A 12 8.08 11.63 11.17
CA PRO A 12 7.26 11.16 10.05
C PRO A 12 8.00 11.27 8.71
N ARG A 13 8.77 12.35 8.51
CA ARG A 13 9.55 12.55 7.27
C ARG A 13 10.66 11.51 7.11
N SER A 14 11.40 11.24 8.18
CA SER A 14 12.47 10.23 8.17
C SER A 14 11.90 8.85 7.93
N TYR A 15 10.75 8.52 8.53
CA TYR A 15 10.07 7.27 8.28
C TYR A 15 9.67 7.13 6.81
N ILE A 16 8.93 8.10 6.25
CA ILE A 16 8.50 8.04 4.86
C ILE A 16 9.71 7.97 3.91
N GLY A 17 10.73 8.80 4.14
CA GLY A 17 11.92 8.84 3.29
C GLY A 17 12.69 7.52 3.29
N ARG A 18 12.84 6.87 4.45
CA ARG A 18 13.64 5.64 4.58
C ARG A 18 12.84 4.35 4.36
N ALA A 19 11.56 4.33 4.70
CA ALA A 19 10.72 3.14 4.54
C ALA A 19 10.43 2.85 3.07
N PHE A 20 10.30 3.89 2.25
CA PHE A 20 9.98 3.75 0.83
C PHE A 20 11.18 4.03 -0.09
N GLU A 21 12.11 4.91 0.30
CA GLU A 21 13.34 5.25 -0.43
C GLU A 21 13.09 5.42 -1.95
N PHE A 22 12.20 6.35 -2.32
CA PHE A 22 11.73 6.53 -3.71
C PHE A 22 12.82 6.91 -4.72
N SER A 23 14.01 7.33 -4.25
CA SER A 23 15.19 7.59 -5.10
C SER A 23 15.94 6.32 -5.51
N ARG A 24 15.60 5.16 -4.95
CA ARG A 24 16.30 3.91 -5.21
C ARG A 24 15.96 3.37 -6.62
N VAL A 25 17.01 3.13 -7.40
CA VAL A 25 16.92 2.42 -8.69
C VAL A 25 17.25 0.93 -8.53
N PHE A 26 16.76 0.10 -9.46
CA PHE A 26 17.06 -1.33 -9.47
C PHE A 26 18.51 -1.59 -9.87
N THR A 27 19.11 -2.69 -9.42
CA THR A 27 20.46 -3.07 -9.85
C THR A 27 20.40 -3.97 -11.08
N TYR A 28 21.06 -3.57 -12.18
CA TYR A 28 21.02 -4.29 -13.45
C TYR A 28 21.54 -5.73 -13.38
N LYS A 29 22.45 -6.06 -12.47
CA LYS A 29 22.93 -7.44 -12.29
C LYS A 29 21.86 -8.42 -11.81
N TRP A 30 20.82 -7.94 -11.12
CA TRP A 30 19.80 -8.79 -10.50
C TRP A 30 18.48 -8.81 -11.26
N THR A 31 18.34 -8.00 -12.30
CA THR A 31 17.11 -8.05 -13.11
C THR A 31 17.15 -9.27 -14.02
N VAL A 32 16.09 -10.07 -13.96
CA VAL A 32 15.87 -11.19 -14.89
C VAL A 32 14.92 -10.74 -16.00
N ASN A 33 13.78 -10.17 -15.63
CA ASN A 33 12.70 -9.84 -16.57
C ASN A 33 13.02 -8.65 -17.49
N TRP A 34 14.01 -7.81 -17.16
CA TRP A 34 14.32 -6.59 -17.91
C TRP A 34 15.68 -6.63 -18.63
N LYS A 35 16.28 -7.81 -18.82
CA LYS A 35 17.59 -7.98 -19.49
C LYS A 35 17.61 -7.61 -20.98
N PHE A 36 16.46 -7.31 -21.56
CA PHE A 36 16.34 -6.83 -22.94
C PHE A 36 16.62 -5.32 -23.08
N PHE A 37 16.65 -4.57 -21.98
CA PHE A 37 17.16 -3.20 -21.95
C PHE A 37 18.67 -3.19 -21.70
N ASP A 38 19.34 -2.18 -22.24
CA ASP A 38 20.71 -1.89 -21.85
C ASP A 38 20.80 -1.38 -20.40
N GLU A 39 22.00 -1.40 -19.84
CA GLU A 39 22.22 -1.04 -18.44
C GLU A 39 21.95 0.45 -18.17
N GLU A 40 22.25 1.34 -19.13
CA GLU A 40 22.02 2.78 -18.97
C GLU A 40 20.52 3.08 -18.88
N THR A 41 19.72 2.49 -19.78
CA THR A 41 18.25 2.62 -19.75
C THR A 41 17.66 2.00 -18.48
N PHE A 42 18.16 0.85 -18.03
CA PHE A 42 17.61 0.18 -16.83
C PHE A 42 17.94 0.92 -15.53
N LEU A 43 19.11 1.57 -15.45
CA LEU A 43 19.53 2.37 -14.29
C LEU A 43 18.98 3.81 -14.32
N ASP A 44 18.26 4.20 -15.38
CA ASP A 44 17.63 5.51 -15.47
C ASP A 44 16.59 5.72 -14.36
N THR A 45 16.65 6.90 -13.72
CA THR A 45 15.73 7.25 -12.63
C THR A 45 14.31 7.48 -13.18
N GLY A 46 14.20 8.00 -14.40
CA GLY A 46 12.92 8.17 -15.09
C GLY A 46 12.22 6.83 -15.32
N PHE A 47 12.96 5.82 -15.83
CA PHE A 47 12.47 4.46 -15.99
C PHE A 47 11.93 3.88 -14.67
N ALA A 48 12.71 3.94 -13.60
CA ALA A 48 12.26 3.46 -12.28
C ALA A 48 10.98 4.15 -11.79
N ASN A 49 10.87 5.47 -11.97
CA ASN A 49 9.68 6.24 -11.62
C ASN A 49 8.46 5.84 -12.47
N VAL A 50 8.63 5.61 -13.77
CA VAL A 50 7.55 5.13 -14.66
C VAL A 50 7.03 3.77 -14.20
N LEU A 51 7.91 2.83 -13.84
CA LEU A 51 7.49 1.54 -13.29
C LEU A 51 6.70 1.71 -11.99
N LEU A 52 7.17 2.57 -11.09
CA LEU A 52 6.51 2.82 -9.81
C LEU A 52 5.11 3.41 -10.00
N ILE A 53 4.97 4.43 -10.86
CA ILE A 53 3.68 5.05 -11.18
C ILE A 53 2.75 4.03 -11.85
N GLY A 54 3.27 3.26 -12.82
CA GLY A 54 2.50 2.20 -13.50
C GLY A 54 1.98 1.15 -12.52
N HIS A 55 2.82 0.73 -11.58
CA HIS A 55 2.41 -0.19 -10.52
C HIS A 55 1.30 0.39 -9.64
N GLY A 56 1.47 1.64 -9.18
CA GLY A 56 0.46 2.35 -8.39
C GLY A 56 -0.86 2.46 -9.14
N PHE A 57 -0.81 2.78 -10.43
CA PHE A 57 -2.01 2.86 -11.28
C PHE A 57 -2.74 1.52 -11.39
N VAL A 58 -2.02 0.41 -11.60
CA VAL A 58 -2.60 -0.93 -11.62
C VAL A 58 -3.25 -1.27 -10.28
N LEU A 59 -2.59 -0.98 -9.15
CA LEU A 59 -3.14 -1.24 -7.83
C LEU A 59 -4.40 -0.41 -7.55
N VAL A 60 -4.37 0.89 -7.86
CA VAL A 60 -5.52 1.78 -7.70
C VAL A 60 -6.68 1.30 -8.56
N THR A 61 -6.45 1.05 -9.86
CA THR A 61 -7.52 0.57 -10.74
C THR A 61 -8.09 -0.77 -10.27
N PHE A 62 -7.25 -1.70 -9.82
CA PHE A 62 -7.69 -2.97 -9.24
C PHE A 62 -8.54 -2.77 -7.97
N LEU A 63 -8.10 -1.89 -7.07
CA LEU A 63 -8.82 -1.54 -5.84
C LEU A 63 -10.24 -1.05 -6.16
N PHE A 64 -10.36 -0.08 -7.08
CA PHE A 64 -11.64 0.53 -7.44
C PHE A 64 -12.53 -0.40 -8.30
N ARG A 65 -11.97 -1.10 -9.28
CA ARG A 65 -12.75 -1.87 -10.26
C ARG A 65 -13.16 -3.25 -9.76
N ARG A 66 -12.30 -3.90 -8.96
CA ARG A 66 -12.43 -5.32 -8.67
C ARG A 66 -12.54 -5.63 -7.19
N TRP A 67 -11.73 -4.99 -6.35
CA TRP A 67 -11.66 -5.29 -4.93
C TRP A 67 -12.89 -4.76 -4.20
N CYS A 68 -13.08 -3.44 -4.20
CA CYS A 68 -14.17 -2.80 -3.45
C CYS A 68 -15.54 -2.89 -4.15
N ARG A 69 -15.66 -3.63 -5.26
CA ARG A 69 -16.94 -3.79 -5.97
C ARG A 69 -17.98 -4.51 -5.11
N LYS A 70 -17.56 -5.45 -4.27
CA LYS A 70 -18.48 -6.19 -3.36
C LYS A 70 -18.95 -5.33 -2.18
N ASP A 71 -18.16 -4.32 -1.82
CA ASP A 71 -18.37 -3.49 -0.63
C ASP A 71 -19.08 -2.16 -0.93
N GLY A 72 -19.64 -2.01 -2.14
CA GLY A 72 -20.34 -0.79 -2.57
C GLY A 72 -19.40 0.34 -3.01
N GLY A 73 -18.11 0.06 -3.20
CA GLY A 73 -17.09 1.03 -3.62
C GLY A 73 -16.06 1.33 -2.54
N VAL A 74 -15.02 2.07 -2.91
CA VAL A 74 -13.88 2.37 -2.01
C VAL A 74 -14.29 3.31 -0.88
N LEU A 75 -15.10 4.34 -1.18
CA LEU A 75 -15.50 5.33 -0.17
C LEU A 75 -16.32 4.70 0.97
N PRO A 76 -17.41 3.95 0.72
CA PRO A 76 -18.17 3.31 1.80
C PRO A 76 -17.31 2.37 2.65
N LEU A 77 -16.37 1.64 2.03
CA LEU A 77 -15.43 0.77 2.73
C LEU A 77 -14.48 1.56 3.65
N LEU A 78 -13.92 2.68 3.18
CA LEU A 78 -13.05 3.53 3.99
C LEU A 78 -13.81 4.19 5.15
N PHE A 79 -15.02 4.71 4.87
CA PHE A 79 -15.88 5.26 5.92
C PHE A 79 -16.22 4.17 6.96
N ARG A 80 -16.59 2.97 6.52
CA ARG A 80 -16.84 1.85 7.44
C ARG A 80 -15.58 1.53 8.24
N GLY A 81 -14.42 1.40 7.62
CA GLY A 81 -13.17 1.04 8.31
C GLY A 81 -12.70 2.08 9.33
N PHE A 82 -12.88 3.37 9.04
CA PHE A 82 -12.42 4.44 9.93
C PHE A 82 -13.43 4.76 11.04
N PHE A 83 -14.73 4.63 10.75
CA PHE A 83 -15.81 5.04 11.66
C PHE A 83 -16.57 3.87 12.29
N TRP A 84 -16.20 2.60 12.03
CA TRP A 84 -16.89 1.44 12.64
C TRP A 84 -16.90 1.55 14.16
N LYS A 85 -18.11 1.64 14.72
CA LYS A 85 -18.35 1.83 16.15
C LYS A 85 -18.20 0.49 16.86
N ARG A 86 -17.50 0.51 18.00
CA ARG A 86 -17.13 -0.66 18.83
C ARG A 86 -18.32 -1.51 19.32
N GLU A 87 -19.55 -1.02 19.17
CA GLU A 87 -20.79 -1.62 19.68
C GLU A 87 -21.14 -2.96 18.98
N ASP A 88 -20.79 -3.10 17.70
CA ASP A 88 -21.14 -4.29 16.92
C ASP A 88 -20.27 -5.52 17.23
N ILE A 89 -19.01 -5.30 17.67
CA ILE A 89 -18.09 -6.38 18.07
C ILE A 89 -18.60 -7.11 19.31
N PHE A 90 -19.11 -6.34 20.29
CA PHE A 90 -19.69 -6.92 21.50
C PHE A 90 -21.00 -7.66 21.23
N ARG A 91 -21.79 -7.19 20.27
CA ARG A 91 -23.05 -7.83 19.89
C ARG A 91 -22.82 -9.15 19.15
N GLN A 92 -21.82 -9.20 18.26
CA GLN A 92 -21.45 -10.42 17.54
C GLN A 92 -20.74 -11.44 18.45
N SER A 93 -19.92 -10.99 19.41
CA SER A 93 -19.34 -11.86 20.45
C SER A 93 -20.42 -12.48 21.34
N LYS A 94 -21.43 -11.73 21.78
CA LYS A 94 -22.54 -12.28 22.58
C LYS A 94 -23.38 -13.29 21.83
N ALA A 95 -23.53 -13.13 20.52
CA ALA A 95 -24.33 -14.00 19.67
C ALA A 95 -23.65 -15.32 19.28
N VAL A 96 -22.33 -15.44 19.48
CA VAL A 96 -21.51 -16.66 19.23
C VAL A 96 -21.27 -17.46 20.52
N THR A 97 -21.54 -16.87 21.68
CA THR A 97 -21.49 -17.53 22.99
C THR A 97 -22.88 -17.97 23.48
N ALA A 98 -23.91 -17.78 22.66
CA ALA A 98 -25.31 -18.06 23.02
C ALA A 98 -25.82 -19.39 22.44
N ASP A 99 -24.91 -20.13 21.82
CA ASP A 99 -25.00 -21.41 21.13
C ASP A 99 -24.02 -22.41 21.76
#